data_AF-A0A7S4ISA5-F1
#
_entry.id   AF-A0A7S4ISA5-F1
#
_cell.length_a   1.000
_cell.length_b   1.000
_cell.length_c   1.000
_cell.angle_alpha   90.00
_cell.angle_beta   90.00
_cell.angle_gamma   90.00
#
_symmetry.space_group_name_H-M   'P 1'
#
loop_
_entity.id
_entity.type
_entity.pdbx_description
1 polymer ?
#
loop_
_entity_poly.entity_id
_entity_poly.type
_entity_poly.pdbx_seq_one_letter_code
_entity_poly.pdbx_strand_id
1 'polypeptide(L)'
;FGQSGAGNNWAKGHYTEGAELIDSVLDVVRKEAESCDCLQGFQVCHSMGGGTASGMGTLLISKIREEYPDRMMCTFSVFPSPKVSDTVVEPYNATLSVHQLVENADEVMVIDNEALYDICFRTLKLTTPTFGDLNHLVCR
;
A
#
# COMPACT_ATOMS: atom_id res chain seq x y z
N PHE A 1 -6.90 -17.08 4.12
CA PHE A 1 -6.84 -17.08 2.64
C PHE A 1 -5.49 -16.47 2.25
N GLY A 2 -4.77 -17.14 1.35
CA GLY A 2 -3.35 -16.90 1.01
C GLY A 2 -2.45 -18.08 1.41
N GLN A 3 -2.14 -18.98 0.47
CA GLN A 3 -1.18 -20.08 0.68
C GLN A 3 0.24 -19.75 0.18
N SER A 4 0.36 -18.73 -0.68
CA SER A 4 1.59 -18.34 -1.37
C SER A 4 1.77 -16.82 -1.24
N GLY A 5 3.02 -16.38 -1.09
CA GLY A 5 3.38 -14.96 -1.07
C GLY A 5 3.95 -14.52 -2.42
N ALA A 6 3.82 -13.24 -2.76
CA ALA A 6 4.32 -12.72 -4.04
C ALA A 6 5.86 -12.73 -4.15
N GLY A 7 6.59 -13.02 -3.07
CA GLY A 7 8.05 -13.18 -3.09
C GLY A 7 8.80 -11.94 -3.57
N ASN A 8 8.36 -10.75 -3.14
CA ASN A 8 8.88 -9.45 -3.57
C ASN A 8 8.79 -9.18 -5.08
N ASN A 9 7.87 -9.85 -5.79
CA ASN A 9 7.63 -9.63 -7.21
C ASN A 9 6.26 -9.00 -7.44
N TRP A 10 6.24 -7.75 -7.94
CA TRP A 10 5.02 -7.03 -8.28
C TRP A 10 4.13 -7.80 -9.27
N ALA A 11 4.69 -8.39 -10.31
CA ALA A 11 3.93 -9.08 -11.35
C ALA A 11 3.19 -10.30 -10.80
N LYS A 12 3.80 -11.04 -9.86
CA LYS A 12 3.11 -12.14 -9.16
C LYS A 12 1.95 -11.62 -8.30
N GLY A 13 2.18 -10.53 -7.58
CA GLY A 13 1.15 -9.89 -6.77
C GLY A 13 0.00 -9.34 -7.61
N HIS A 14 0.27 -8.82 -8.80
CA HIS A 14 -0.73 -8.14 -9.63
C HIS A 14 -1.45 -9.07 -10.60
N TYR A 15 -0.74 -9.98 -11.27
CA TYR A 15 -1.32 -10.79 -12.35
C TYR A 15 -1.64 -12.23 -11.98
N THR A 16 -1.04 -12.79 -10.92
CA THR A 16 -1.23 -14.21 -10.58
C THR A 16 -1.85 -14.39 -9.21
N GLU A 17 -1.04 -14.29 -8.14
CA GLU A 17 -1.43 -14.64 -6.78
C GLU A 17 -2.48 -13.68 -6.22
N GLY A 18 -2.33 -12.37 -6.49
CA GLY A 18 -3.32 -11.39 -6.06
C GLY A 18 -4.61 -11.46 -6.88
N ALA A 19 -4.53 -11.86 -8.16
CA ALA A 19 -5.71 -12.01 -9.00
C ALA A 19 -6.60 -13.18 -8.56
N GLU A 20 -6.03 -14.24 -7.97
CA GLU A 20 -6.81 -15.33 -7.37
C GLU A 20 -7.55 -14.92 -6.10
N LEU A 21 -7.02 -13.92 -5.38
CA LEU A 21 -7.56 -13.47 -4.09
C LEU A 21 -8.48 -12.25 -4.22
N ILE A 22 -8.39 -11.49 -5.32
CA ILE A 22 -9.02 -10.17 -5.43
C ILE A 22 -10.54 -10.21 -5.30
N ASP A 23 -11.20 -11.19 -5.93
CA ASP A 23 -12.66 -11.30 -5.92
C ASP A 23 -13.19 -11.46 -4.50
N SER A 24 -12.51 -12.30 -3.69
CA SER A 24 -12.89 -12.51 -2.29
C SER A 24 -12.74 -11.25 -1.43
N VAL A 25 -11.75 -10.39 -1.75
CA VAL A 25 -11.55 -9.11 -1.05
C VAL A 25 -12.60 -8.10 -1.51
N LEU A 26 -12.89 -8.03 -2.80
CA LEU A 26 -13.92 -7.14 -3.35
C LEU A 26 -15.31 -7.44 -2.81
N ASP A 27 -15.66 -8.72 -2.63
CA ASP A 27 -16.95 -9.09 -2.03
C ASP A 27 -17.08 -8.57 -0.59
N VAL A 28 -15.99 -8.58 0.18
CA VAL A 28 -15.98 -7.97 1.53
C VAL A 28 -16.10 -6.45 1.42
N VAL A 29 -15.36 -5.81 0.52
CA VAL A 29 -15.43 -4.35 0.30
C VAL A 29 -16.85 -3.92 -0.09
N ARG A 30 -17.51 -4.64 -0.99
CA ARG A 30 -18.91 -4.38 -1.39
C ARG A 30 -19.85 -4.47 -0.20
N LYS A 31 -19.74 -5.52 0.60
CA LYS A 31 -20.57 -5.71 1.79
C LYS A 31 -20.41 -4.55 2.79
N GLU A 32 -19.18 -4.11 3.03
CA GLU A 32 -18.92 -2.98 3.94
C GLU A 32 -19.37 -1.65 3.33
N ALA A 33 -19.26 -1.47 2.01
CA ALA A 33 -19.76 -0.29 1.32
C ALA A 33 -21.30 -0.20 1.36
N GLU A 34 -22.01 -1.32 1.20
CA GLU A 34 -23.48 -1.40 1.32
C GLU A 34 -23.99 -1.17 2.76
N SER A 35 -23.15 -1.45 3.76
CA SER A 35 -23.43 -1.19 5.18
C SER A 35 -23.39 0.31 5.51
N CYS A 36 -22.78 1.13 4.65
CA CYS A 36 -22.65 2.57 4.85
C CYS A 36 -23.82 3.33 4.19
N ASP A 37 -24.46 4.25 4.93
CA ASP A 37 -25.53 5.09 4.36
C ASP A 37 -25.03 6.00 3.22
N CYS A 38 -23.82 6.53 3.36
CA CYS A 38 -23.18 7.39 2.35
C CYS A 38 -21.65 7.23 2.39
N LEU A 39 -21.13 6.33 1.56
CA LEU A 39 -19.69 6.10 1.40
C LEU A 39 -19.01 7.33 0.78
N GLN A 40 -18.00 7.89 1.44
CA GLN A 40 -17.26 9.06 0.92
C GLN A 40 -16.08 8.66 0.02
N GLY A 41 -15.38 7.59 0.38
CA GLY A 41 -14.15 7.20 -0.27
C GLY A 41 -13.48 6.01 0.41
N PHE A 42 -12.32 5.65 -0.12
CA PHE A 42 -11.49 4.55 0.36
C PHE A 42 -10.11 5.07 0.74
N GLN A 43 -9.56 4.51 1.81
CA GLN A 43 -8.19 4.73 2.24
C GLN A 43 -7.44 3.40 2.15
N VAL A 44 -6.36 3.37 1.36
CA VAL A 44 -5.57 2.16 1.14
C VAL A 44 -4.15 2.37 1.66
N CYS A 45 -3.76 1.60 2.67
CA CYS A 45 -2.40 1.60 3.21
C CYS A 45 -1.61 0.44 2.60
N HIS A 46 -0.50 0.73 1.92
CA HIS A 46 0.32 -0.29 1.28
C HIS A 46 1.78 0.13 1.16
N SER A 47 2.69 -0.83 0.97
CA SER A 47 4.09 -0.55 0.67
C SER A 47 4.36 -0.67 -0.83
N MET A 48 5.23 0.21 -1.33
CA MET A 48 5.60 0.26 -2.75
C MET A 48 6.75 -0.71 -3.08
N GLY A 49 7.55 -1.08 -2.07
CA GLY A 49 8.70 -1.96 -2.24
C GLY A 49 8.35 -3.45 -2.28
N GLY A 50 7.32 -3.89 -1.55
CA GLY A 50 7.00 -5.30 -1.36
C GLY A 50 6.04 -5.85 -2.42
N GLY A 51 6.36 -6.97 -3.06
CA GLY A 51 5.60 -7.52 -4.19
C GLY A 51 4.10 -7.77 -3.94
N THR A 52 3.70 -8.15 -2.73
CA THR A 52 2.28 -8.36 -2.39
C THR A 52 1.58 -7.02 -2.23
N ALA A 53 2.08 -6.14 -1.37
CA ALA A 53 1.45 -4.87 -1.08
C ALA A 53 1.48 -3.91 -2.28
N SER A 54 2.54 -3.99 -3.09
CA SER A 54 2.68 -3.21 -4.31
C SER A 54 1.79 -3.79 -5.41
N GLY A 55 1.87 -5.09 -5.70
CA GLY A 55 1.16 -5.72 -6.81
C GLY A 55 -0.34 -5.92 -6.57
N MET A 56 -0.70 -6.57 -5.46
CA MET A 56 -2.10 -6.80 -5.10
C MET A 56 -2.77 -5.48 -4.68
N GLY A 57 -2.04 -4.60 -3.98
CA GLY A 57 -2.58 -3.31 -3.56
C GLY A 57 -2.96 -2.43 -4.75
N THR A 58 -2.13 -2.35 -5.79
CA THR A 58 -2.47 -1.58 -7.00
C THR A 58 -3.60 -2.24 -7.80
N LEU A 59 -3.66 -3.57 -7.85
CA LEU A 59 -4.79 -4.29 -8.45
C LEU A 59 -6.11 -3.94 -7.73
N LEU A 60 -6.10 -3.96 -6.40
CA LEU A 60 -7.26 -3.61 -5.59
C LEU A 60 -7.73 -2.18 -5.82
N ILE A 61 -6.80 -1.22 -5.85
CA ILE A 61 -7.12 0.19 -6.11
C ILE A 61 -7.79 0.35 -7.48
N SER A 62 -7.24 -0.29 -8.52
CA SER A 62 -7.83 -0.26 -9.86
C SER A 62 -9.24 -0.85 -9.88
N LYS A 63 -9.46 -1.99 -9.24
CA LYS A 63 -10.79 -2.63 -9.18
C LYS A 63 -11.81 -1.82 -8.40
N ILE A 64 -11.42 -1.23 -7.28
CA ILE A 64 -12.31 -0.34 -6.52
C ILE A 64 -12.64 0.90 -7.35
N ARG A 65 -11.68 1.46 -8.09
CA ARG A 65 -11.93 2.61 -8.98
C ARG A 65 -12.90 2.27 -10.11
N GLU A 66 -12.83 1.04 -10.66
CA GLU A 66 -13.80 0.55 -11.66
C GLU A 66 -15.23 0.48 -11.11
N GLU A 67 -15.43 -0.01 -9.89
CA GLU A 67 -16.76 -0.14 -9.27
C GLU A 67 -17.31 1.16 -8.67
N TYR A 68 -16.42 2.01 -8.14
CA TYR A 68 -16.76 3.22 -7.41
C TYR A 68 -16.03 4.45 -7.99
N PRO A 69 -16.29 4.82 -9.26
CA PRO A 69 -15.52 5.85 -9.96
C PRO A 69 -15.63 7.24 -9.30
N ASP A 70 -16.80 7.56 -8.75
CA ASP A 70 -17.10 8.88 -8.15
C ASP A 70 -16.65 9.00 -6.68
N ARG A 71 -16.01 7.97 -6.12
CA ARG A 71 -15.57 7.96 -4.71
C ARG A 71 -14.09 8.34 -4.62
N MET A 72 -13.75 9.08 -3.57
CA MET A 72 -12.36 9.50 -3.35
C MET A 72 -11.48 8.29 -3.05
N MET A 73 -10.34 8.19 -3.70
CA MET A 73 -9.32 7.16 -3.46
C MET A 73 -8.05 7.81 -2.92
N CYS A 74 -7.78 7.61 -1.63
CA CYS A 74 -6.58 8.09 -0.97
C CYS A 74 -5.67 6.91 -0.61
N THR A 75 -4.38 7.02 -0.87
CA THR A 75 -3.41 5.95 -0.56
C THR A 75 -2.34 6.45 0.40
N PHE A 76 -2.03 5.65 1.42
CA PHE A 76 -0.87 5.82 2.29
C PHE A 76 0.20 4.84 1.84
N SER A 77 1.15 5.35 1.06
CA SER A 77 2.12 4.55 0.35
C SER A 77 3.49 4.69 1.01
N VAL A 78 3.99 3.58 1.56
CA VAL A 78 5.35 3.54 2.12
C VAL A 78 6.35 3.36 0.99
N PHE A 79 7.17 4.37 0.76
CA PHE A 79 8.17 4.39 -0.30
C PHE A 79 9.46 3.68 0.13
N PRO A 80 10.16 3.03 -0.82
CA PRO A 80 11.42 2.36 -0.53
C PRO A 80 12.51 3.37 -0.18
N SER A 81 13.38 3.01 0.76
CA SER A 81 14.58 3.77 1.11
C SER A 81 15.84 2.93 0.96
N PRO A 82 16.92 3.46 0.37
CA PRO A 82 18.17 2.73 0.18
C PRO A 82 18.86 2.31 1.49
N LYS A 83 18.57 2.95 2.63
CA LYS A 83 19.20 2.63 3.91
C LYS A 83 18.46 1.56 4.72
N VAL A 84 17.17 1.37 4.44
CA VAL A 84 16.28 0.52 5.23
C VAL A 84 15.69 -0.64 4.40
N SER A 85 16.02 -0.67 3.11
CA SER A 85 15.55 -1.68 2.16
C SER A 85 16.39 -2.95 2.23
N ASP A 86 15.71 -4.09 2.41
CA ASP A 86 16.32 -5.43 2.35
C ASP A 86 16.20 -6.06 0.95
N THR A 87 15.53 -5.41 -0.02
CA THR A 87 15.20 -6.04 -1.30
C THR A 87 15.70 -5.25 -2.52
N VAL A 88 16.49 -5.93 -3.37
CA VAL A 88 17.11 -5.30 -4.54
C VAL A 88 16.13 -4.92 -5.66
N VAL A 89 14.89 -5.43 -5.59
CA VAL A 89 13.84 -5.24 -6.60
C VAL A 89 12.85 -4.14 -6.27
N GLU A 90 12.98 -3.44 -5.13
CA GLU A 90 12.05 -2.37 -4.75
C GLU A 90 11.92 -1.26 -5.79
N PRO A 91 12.99 -0.79 -6.46
CA PRO A 91 12.85 0.24 -7.48
C PRO A 91 11.93 -0.21 -8.63
N TYR A 92 11.98 -1.50 -8.99
CA TYR A 92 11.09 -2.07 -10.01
C TYR A 92 9.65 -2.12 -9.52
N ASN A 93 9.41 -2.65 -8.32
CA ASN A 93 8.07 -2.73 -7.74
C ASN A 93 7.44 -1.34 -7.57
N ALA A 94 8.22 -0.37 -7.09
CA ALA A 94 7.78 1.00 -6.91
C ALA A 94 7.44 1.65 -8.25
N THR A 95 8.28 1.52 -9.27
CA THR A 95 8.04 2.12 -10.59
C THR A 95 6.74 1.59 -11.22
N LEU A 96 6.53 0.27 -11.19
CA LEU A 96 5.32 -0.36 -11.72
C LEU A 96 4.07 0.04 -10.91
N SER A 97 4.21 0.18 -9.60
CA SER A 97 3.10 0.57 -8.74
C SER A 97 2.72 2.03 -8.90
N VAL A 98 3.70 2.93 -9.03
CA VAL A 98 3.46 4.36 -9.25
C VAL A 98 2.66 4.57 -10.54
N HIS A 99 2.97 3.83 -11.60
CA HIS A 99 2.19 3.92 -12.85
C HIS A 99 0.69 3.66 -12.63
N GLN A 100 0.35 2.64 -11.83
CA GLN A 100 -1.04 2.32 -11.49
C GLN A 100 -1.67 3.36 -10.55
N LEU A 101 -0.90 3.89 -9.58
CA LEU A 101 -1.40 4.91 -8.66
C LEU A 101 -1.71 6.24 -9.37
N VAL A 102 -0.90 6.64 -10.35
CA VAL A 102 -1.10 7.88 -11.11
C VAL A 102 -2.44 7.87 -11.85
N GLU A 103 -2.91 6.71 -12.29
CA GLU A 103 -4.17 6.59 -13.03
C GLU A 103 -5.38 6.42 -12.10
N ASN A 104 -5.21 5.77 -10.94
CA ASN A 104 -6.33 5.29 -10.13
C ASN A 104 -6.48 5.97 -8.76
N ALA A 105 -5.46 6.66 -8.23
CA ALA A 105 -5.53 7.34 -6.94
C ALA A 105 -5.75 8.85 -7.11
N ASP A 106 -6.62 9.45 -6.29
CA ASP A 106 -6.83 10.90 -6.28
C ASP A 106 -5.76 11.61 -5.44
N GLU A 107 -5.33 10.95 -4.37
CA GLU A 107 -4.32 11.48 -3.45
C GLU A 107 -3.40 10.35 -2.97
N VAL A 108 -2.09 10.62 -2.98
CA VAL A 108 -1.06 9.67 -2.56
C VAL A 108 -0.22 10.32 -1.47
N MET A 109 -0.40 9.87 -0.23
CA MET A 109 0.43 10.21 0.90
C MET A 109 1.71 9.39 0.87
N VAL A 110 2.81 10.06 0.56
CA VAL A 110 4.15 9.45 0.47
C VAL A 110 4.78 9.39 1.86
N ILE A 111 5.00 8.18 2.35
CA ILE A 111 5.64 7.93 3.64
C ILE A 111 7.04 7.36 3.39
N ASP A 112 8.07 8.12 3.76
CA ASP A 112 9.46 7.67 3.68
C ASP A 112 9.93 7.14 5.04
N ASN A 113 10.25 5.84 5.08
CA ASN A 113 10.77 5.21 6.28
C ASN A 113 12.08 5.86 6.74
N GLU A 114 12.97 6.28 5.84
CA GLU A 114 14.23 6.92 6.21
C GLU A 114 13.99 8.23 6.96
N ALA A 115 13.08 9.05 6.45
CA ALA A 115 12.69 10.29 7.10
C ALA A 115 12.06 10.04 8.48
N LEU A 116 11.21 9.01 8.60
CA LEU A 116 10.63 8.61 9.89
C LEU A 116 11.72 8.13 10.87
N TYR A 117 12.66 7.31 10.42
CA TYR A 117 13.81 6.88 11.22
C TYR A 117 14.64 8.08 11.71
N ASP A 118 14.93 9.03 10.82
CA ASP A 118 15.68 10.25 11.16
C ASP A 118 14.91 11.11 12.18
N ILE A 119 13.59 11.23 12.08
CA ILE A 119 12.76 11.95 13.06
C ILE A 119 12.78 11.24 14.42
N CYS A 120 12.60 9.92 14.46
CA CYS A 120 12.66 9.14 15.69
C CYS A 120 14.02 9.25 16.38
N PHE A 121 15.10 9.19 15.60
CA PHE A 121 16.46 9.27 16.12
C PHE A 121 16.83 10.68 16.59
N ARG A 122 16.62 11.70 15.75
CA ARG A 122 17.08 13.07 16.02
C ARG A 122 16.14 13.85 16.93
N THR A 123 14.84 13.74 16.72
CA THR A 123 13.83 14.56 17.41
C THR A 123 13.34 13.86 18.68
N LEU A 124 12.97 12.58 18.58
CA LEU A 124 12.48 11.80 19.72
C LEU A 124 13.61 11.19 20.57
N LYS A 125 14.86 11.30 20.12
CA LYS A 125 16.07 10.81 20.81
C LYS A 125 16.04 9.32 21.13
N LEU A 126 15.37 8.54 20.29
CA LEU A 126 15.36 7.08 20.39
C LEU A 126 16.66 6.52 19.80
N THR A 127 17.44 5.80 20.60
CA THR A 127 18.75 5.26 20.18
C THR A 127 18.64 4.13 19.17
N THR A 128 17.55 3.36 19.21
CA THR A 128 17.27 2.24 18.30
C THR A 128 15.78 2.27 17.93
N PRO A 129 15.37 3.09 16.95
CA PRO A 129 13.98 3.15 16.52
C PRO A 129 13.52 1.78 15.99
N THR A 130 12.32 1.36 16.36
CA THR A 130 11.70 0.12 15.87
C THR A 130 10.54 0.45 14.93
N PHE A 131 10.09 -0.53 14.12
CA PHE A 131 8.89 -0.35 13.30
C PHE A 131 7.64 0.00 14.13
N GLY A 132 7.57 -0.41 15.40
CA GLY A 132 6.49 0.00 16.30
C GLY A 132 6.49 1.52 16.55
N ASP A 133 7.66 2.12 16.74
CA ASP A 133 7.82 3.56 16.95
C ASP A 133 7.46 4.35 15.68
N LEU A 134 7.90 3.86 14.52
CA LEU A 134 7.57 4.46 13.22
C LEU A 134 6.06 4.41 12.96
N ASN A 135 5.43 3.25 13.17
CA ASN A 135 3.99 3.09 12.97
C ASN A 135 3.19 3.98 13.92
N HIS A 136 3.65 4.16 15.17
CA HIS A 136 3.01 5.08 16.11
C HIS A 136 3.15 6.55 15.68
N LEU A 137 4.24 6.92 14.99
CA LEU A 137 4.40 8.26 14.43
C LEU A 137 3.48 8.48 13.22
N VAL A 138 3.28 7.46 12.37
CA VAL A 138 2.39 7.51 11.19
C VAL A 138 0.91 7.55 11.58
N CYS A 139 0.51 6.83 12.63
CA CYS A 139 -0.89 6.79 13.08
C CYS A 139 -1.31 8.00 13.94
N ARG A 140 -0.41 8.94 14.21
CA ARG A 140 -0.69 10.14 15.01
C ARG A 140 -1.17 11.29 14.15
#